data_AF-A0A7I4Z360-F1
#
_entry.id   AF-A0A7I4Z360-F1
#
_cell.length_a   1.000
_cell.length_b   1.000
_cell.length_c   1.000
_cell.angle_alpha   90.00
_cell.angle_beta   90.00
_cell.angle_gamma   90.00
#
_symmetry.space_group_name_H-M   'P 1'
#
loop_
_entity.id
_entity.type
_entity.pdbx_description
1 polymer ?
#
loop_
_entity_poly.entity_id
_entity_poly.type
_entity_poly.pdbx_seq_one_letter_code
_entity_poly.pdbx_strand_id
1 'polypeptide(L)'
;MRRASHSATMRGRVLTLDAVCSTVVGLILFFSPHFVADFIFKRQSDGVHWHLVRCVGGQLLAGAFVSYRFRNASSTAHTVCFILRIVPAIICLMLVFQCRSMTPKLIEPAYLELAKNFLFAGLFFNAALLLASGWHVVHEAVSGTTLQVDNRLGNCLYQLDAIASICIGVAWLTFPKWLLHRQVTVPLDESHELCGRIMGALFVTSYAVATHALHWEDKDDRMVAIDGRVVCCLCILSAQVWSQLAYLESWSGGHWVGISLFSTWTVISVVYRLALLCKTKAKKL
;
A
#
# COMPACT_ATOMS: atom_id res chain seq x y z
N MET A 1 -5.56 17.67 -30.54
CA MET A 1 -4.79 16.40 -30.45
C MET A 1 -3.39 16.53 -29.83
N ARG A 2 -2.49 17.44 -30.25
CA ARG A 2 -1.11 17.54 -29.69
C ARG A 2 -1.03 17.79 -28.16
N ARG A 3 -1.90 18.63 -27.58
CA ARG A 3 -1.91 18.90 -26.11
C ARG A 3 -2.31 17.68 -25.26
N ALA A 4 -3.26 16.87 -25.70
CA ALA A 4 -3.71 15.68 -24.99
C ALA A 4 -2.63 14.59 -24.95
N SER A 5 -1.92 14.39 -26.07
CA SER A 5 -0.78 13.48 -26.16
C SER A 5 0.35 13.90 -25.22
N HIS A 6 0.70 15.19 -25.17
CA HIS A 6 1.79 15.68 -24.31
C HIS A 6 1.47 15.53 -22.82
N SER A 7 0.21 15.78 -22.43
CA SER A 7 -0.27 15.63 -21.05
C SER A 7 -0.22 14.17 -20.57
N ALA A 8 -0.61 13.22 -21.44
CA ALA A 8 -0.51 11.79 -21.14
C ALA A 8 0.95 11.32 -20.97
N THR A 9 1.85 11.77 -21.86
CA THR A 9 3.28 11.45 -21.76
C THR A 9 3.92 12.00 -20.48
N MET A 10 3.52 13.20 -20.04
CA MET A 10 4.01 13.79 -18.79
C MET A 10 3.57 12.97 -17.57
N ARG A 11 2.29 12.58 -17.48
CA ARG A 11 1.79 11.74 -16.36
C ARG A 11 2.51 10.40 -16.28
N GLY A 12 2.71 9.72 -17.41
CA GLY A 12 3.45 8.46 -17.43
C GLY A 12 4.89 8.57 -16.93
N ARG A 13 5.58 9.68 -17.24
CA ARG A 13 6.93 9.95 -16.70
C ARG A 13 6.90 10.18 -15.19
N VAL A 14 5.91 10.92 -14.68
CA VAL A 14 5.74 11.13 -13.24
C VAL A 14 5.52 9.81 -12.52
N LEU A 15 4.62 8.95 -13.03
CA LEU A 15 4.37 7.63 -12.43
C LEU A 15 5.60 6.70 -12.51
N THR A 16 6.42 6.84 -13.56
CA THR A 16 7.69 6.09 -13.66
C THR A 16 8.67 6.56 -12.60
N LEU A 17 8.83 7.88 -12.42
CA LEU A 17 9.70 8.43 -11.38
C LEU A 17 9.22 8.04 -9.97
N ASP A 18 7.92 8.16 -9.72
CA ASP A 18 7.27 7.73 -8.47
C ASP A 18 7.53 6.25 -8.18
N ALA A 19 7.40 5.39 -9.19
CA ALA A 19 7.68 3.96 -9.07
C ALA A 19 9.16 3.69 -8.76
N VAL A 20 10.10 4.37 -9.43
CA VAL A 20 11.54 4.22 -9.16
C VAL A 20 11.86 4.65 -7.73
N CYS A 21 11.42 5.84 -7.31
CA CYS A 21 11.65 6.36 -5.95
C CYS A 21 11.05 5.42 -4.89
N SER A 22 9.82 4.96 -5.10
CA SER A 22 9.14 4.05 -4.18
C SER A 22 9.78 2.66 -4.15
N THR A 23 10.33 2.20 -5.28
CA THR A 23 11.09 0.94 -5.33
C THR A 23 12.35 1.06 -4.50
N VAL A 24 13.13 2.13 -4.68
CA VAL A 24 14.38 2.35 -3.92
C VAL A 24 14.09 2.40 -2.42
N VAL A 25 13.13 3.23 -2.00
CA VAL A 25 12.75 3.33 -0.58
C VAL A 25 12.20 2.00 -0.08
N GLY A 26 11.31 1.36 -0.84
CA GLY A 26 10.71 0.07 -0.49
C GLY A 26 11.75 -1.03 -0.29
N LEU A 27 12.76 -1.13 -1.16
CA LEU A 27 13.86 -2.08 -1.03
C LEU A 27 14.70 -1.81 0.23
N ILE A 28 15.01 -0.54 0.52
CA ILE A 28 15.77 -0.17 1.73
C ILE A 28 14.99 -0.58 2.98
N LEU A 29 13.70 -0.23 3.07
CA LEU A 29 12.86 -0.61 4.21
C LEU A 29 12.67 -2.13 4.32
N PHE A 30 12.61 -2.84 3.18
CA PHE A 30 12.37 -4.28 3.17
C PHE A 30 13.60 -5.10 3.58
N PHE A 31 14.77 -4.78 3.01
CA PHE A 31 16.00 -5.55 3.23
C PHE A 31 16.84 -5.03 4.40
N SER A 32 16.77 -3.73 4.69
CA SER A 32 17.59 -3.05 5.70
C SER A 32 16.75 -2.31 6.75
N PRO A 33 15.70 -2.92 7.34
CA PRO A 33 14.80 -2.20 8.23
C PRO A 33 15.45 -1.75 9.55
N HIS A 34 16.45 -2.48 10.05
CA HIS A 34 17.15 -2.17 11.29
C HIS A 34 17.93 -0.86 11.21
N PHE A 35 18.70 -0.67 10.13
CA PHE A 35 19.40 0.59 9.88
C PHE A 35 18.45 1.79 9.86
N VAL A 36 17.24 1.62 9.29
CA VAL A 36 16.26 2.71 9.23
C VAL A 36 15.61 2.94 10.60
N ALA A 37 15.22 1.90 11.29
CA ALA A 37 14.59 2.00 12.61
C ALA A 37 15.55 2.62 13.64
N ASP A 38 16.79 2.13 13.72
CA ASP A 38 17.82 2.63 14.64
C ASP A 38 18.26 4.06 14.29
N PHE A 39 18.19 4.47 13.01
CA PHE A 39 18.48 5.84 12.61
C PHE A 39 17.36 6.82 12.98
N ILE A 40 16.09 6.41 12.88
CA ILE A 40 14.94 7.28 13.09
C ILE A 40 14.60 7.41 14.58
N PHE A 41 14.60 6.31 15.31
CA PHE A 41 14.13 6.28 16.69
C PHE A 41 15.26 6.60 17.67
N LYS A 42 14.96 7.42 18.68
CA LYS A 42 15.91 7.69 19.80
C LYS A 42 16.00 6.53 20.81
N ARG A 43 15.67 5.32 20.39
CA ARG A 43 15.66 4.11 21.22
C ARG A 43 16.09 2.92 20.39
N GLN A 44 16.60 1.89 21.06
CA GLN A 44 17.01 0.66 20.40
C GLN A 44 15.80 0.00 19.74
N SER A 45 15.92 -0.32 18.45
CA SER A 45 14.89 -1.07 17.75
C SER A 45 15.07 -2.58 17.91
N ASP A 46 14.00 -3.34 17.67
CA ASP A 46 13.95 -4.79 17.86
C ASP A 46 13.34 -5.50 16.64
N GLY A 47 13.22 -6.83 16.71
CA GLY A 47 12.69 -7.65 15.64
C GLY A 47 11.24 -7.32 15.24
N VAL A 48 10.44 -6.72 16.12
CA VAL A 48 9.07 -6.30 15.80
C VAL A 48 9.10 -5.00 15.01
N HIS A 49 9.94 -4.02 15.40
CA HIS A 49 10.17 -2.82 14.60
C HIS A 49 10.62 -3.19 13.18
N TRP A 50 11.59 -4.09 13.08
CA TRP A 50 12.17 -4.46 11.78
C TRP A 50 11.16 -5.15 10.88
N HIS A 51 10.31 -5.99 11.46
CA HIS A 51 9.19 -6.60 10.76
C HIS A 51 8.20 -5.56 10.23
N LEU A 52 7.74 -4.63 11.08
CA LEU A 52 6.75 -3.61 10.68
C LEU A 52 7.30 -2.69 9.59
N VAL A 53 8.56 -2.25 9.72
CA VAL A 53 9.25 -1.45 8.70
C VAL A 53 9.40 -2.23 7.39
N ARG A 54 9.72 -3.52 7.45
CA ARG A 54 9.75 -4.39 6.27
C ARG A 54 8.38 -4.49 5.60
N CYS A 55 7.30 -4.60 6.38
CA CYS A 55 5.95 -4.63 5.85
C CYS A 55 5.58 -3.31 5.14
N VAL A 56 5.95 -2.16 5.71
CA VAL A 56 5.82 -0.85 5.04
C VAL A 56 6.60 -0.85 3.71
N GLY A 57 7.84 -1.35 3.71
CA GLY A 57 8.64 -1.51 2.50
C GLY A 57 7.95 -2.35 1.42
N GLY A 58 7.37 -3.48 1.82
CA GLY A 58 6.61 -4.37 0.94
C GLY A 58 5.40 -3.68 0.28
N GLN A 59 4.66 -2.88 1.04
CA GLN A 59 3.55 -2.09 0.52
C GLN A 59 4.01 -1.01 -0.45
N LEU A 60 5.15 -0.36 -0.20
CA LEU A 60 5.74 0.59 -1.15
C LEU A 60 6.19 -0.08 -2.45
N LEU A 61 6.74 -1.30 -2.39
CA LEU A 61 7.09 -2.09 -3.57
C LEU A 61 5.84 -2.46 -4.39
N ALA A 62 4.76 -2.86 -3.72
CA ALA A 62 3.48 -3.13 -4.39
C ALA A 62 2.89 -1.86 -5.04
N GLY A 63 2.93 -0.72 -4.33
CA GLY A 63 2.52 0.57 -4.87
C GLY A 63 3.38 1.00 -6.08
N ALA A 64 4.70 0.80 -5.99
CA ALA A 64 5.63 1.07 -7.10
C ALA A 64 5.32 0.22 -8.33
N PHE A 65 5.04 -1.07 -8.13
CA PHE A 65 4.61 -1.97 -9.19
C PHE A 65 3.34 -1.44 -9.87
N VAL A 66 2.31 -1.08 -9.09
CA VAL A 66 1.06 -0.52 -9.63
C VAL A 66 1.30 0.78 -10.40
N SER A 67 2.02 1.75 -9.83
CA SER A 67 2.38 3.01 -10.51
C SER A 67 3.12 2.76 -11.83
N TYR A 68 4.09 1.86 -11.84
CA TYR A 68 4.85 1.54 -13.04
C TYR A 68 3.96 0.90 -14.12
N ARG A 69 3.09 -0.04 -13.74
CA ARG A 69 2.18 -0.71 -14.68
C ARG A 69 1.14 0.27 -15.26
N PHE A 70 0.66 1.22 -14.46
CA PHE A 70 -0.28 2.24 -14.91
C PHE A 70 0.34 3.43 -15.65
N ARG A 71 1.66 3.51 -15.80
CA ARG A 71 2.31 4.66 -16.48
C ARG A 71 1.76 4.97 -17.88
N ASN A 72 1.30 3.94 -18.60
CA ASN A 72 0.73 4.06 -19.95
C ASN A 72 -0.78 3.76 -19.97
N ALA A 73 -1.42 3.65 -18.81
CA ALA A 73 -2.83 3.32 -18.67
C ALA A 73 -3.73 4.57 -18.84
N SER A 74 -5.02 4.34 -18.67
CA SER A 74 -6.08 5.34 -18.70
C SER A 74 -5.92 6.45 -17.65
N SER A 75 -6.58 7.59 -17.86
CA SER A 75 -6.59 8.70 -16.88
C SER A 75 -7.21 8.28 -15.55
N THR A 76 -8.20 7.38 -15.56
CA THR A 76 -8.82 6.82 -14.36
C THR A 76 -7.83 5.99 -13.54
N ALA A 77 -6.98 5.18 -14.20
CA ALA A 77 -5.90 4.46 -13.52
C ALA A 77 -4.85 5.42 -12.93
N HIS A 78 -4.51 6.52 -13.62
CA HIS A 78 -3.59 7.55 -13.09
C HIS A 78 -4.17 8.25 -11.86
N THR A 79 -5.46 8.58 -11.87
CA THR A 79 -6.16 9.18 -10.71
C THR A 79 -6.01 8.30 -9.47
N VAL A 80 -6.15 6.98 -9.61
CA VAL A 80 -5.95 6.04 -8.50
C VAL A 80 -4.52 6.08 -7.96
N CYS A 81 -3.50 6.16 -8.82
CA CYS A 81 -2.11 6.33 -8.37
C CYS A 81 -1.91 7.60 -7.54
N PHE A 82 -2.56 8.71 -7.87
CA PHE A 82 -2.47 9.94 -7.07
C PHE A 82 -3.20 9.79 -5.72
N ILE A 83 -4.37 9.14 -5.70
CA ILE A 83 -5.09 8.82 -4.47
C ILE A 83 -4.24 7.94 -3.54
N LEU A 84 -3.52 6.96 -4.12
CA LEU A 84 -2.58 6.11 -3.39
C LEU A 84 -1.44 6.89 -2.69
N ARG A 85 -1.17 8.13 -3.11
CA ARG A 85 -0.17 9.00 -2.47
C ARG A 85 -0.79 10.03 -1.53
N ILE A 86 -1.93 10.60 -1.91
CA ILE A 86 -2.61 11.64 -1.14
C ILE A 86 -3.10 11.12 0.20
N VAL A 87 -3.83 9.99 0.22
CA VAL A 87 -4.46 9.50 1.45
C VAL A 87 -3.43 9.08 2.51
N PRO A 88 -2.38 8.30 2.19
CA PRO A 88 -1.35 7.97 3.17
C PRO A 88 -0.56 9.19 3.59
N ALA A 89 -0.32 10.17 2.70
CA ALA A 89 0.37 11.40 3.08
C ALA A 89 -0.41 12.19 4.13
N ILE A 90 -1.74 12.31 3.98
CA ILE A 90 -2.60 12.97 4.97
C ILE A 90 -2.54 12.22 6.31
N ILE A 91 -2.72 10.90 6.29
CA ILE A 91 -2.69 10.09 7.52
C ILE A 91 -1.30 10.18 8.18
N CYS A 92 -0.21 10.05 7.41
CA CYS A 92 1.15 10.16 7.92
C CYS A 92 1.46 11.56 8.46
N LEU A 93 0.92 12.63 7.87
CA LEU A 93 1.03 13.99 8.44
C LEU A 93 0.36 14.05 9.81
N MET A 94 -0.83 13.49 9.96
CA MET A 94 -1.49 13.39 11.27
C MET A 94 -0.65 12.60 12.27
N LEU A 95 -0.03 11.49 11.86
CA LEU A 95 0.88 10.70 12.69
C LEU A 95 2.14 11.49 13.08
N VAL A 96 2.71 12.29 12.17
CA VAL A 96 3.85 13.16 12.47
C VAL A 96 3.46 14.22 13.51
N PHE A 97 2.32 14.87 13.36
CA PHE A 97 1.83 15.84 14.35
C PHE A 97 1.53 15.17 15.69
N GLN A 98 0.91 14.00 15.69
CA GLN A 98 0.65 13.21 16.89
C GLN A 98 1.95 12.80 17.59
N CYS A 99 2.97 12.38 16.83
CA CYS A 99 4.27 12.02 17.40
C CYS A 99 4.94 13.24 18.04
N ARG A 100 4.89 14.41 17.40
CA ARG A 100 5.39 15.67 17.97
C ARG A 100 4.68 16.09 19.25
N SER A 101 3.36 15.87 19.35
CA SER A 101 2.58 16.32 20.51
C SER A 101 2.57 15.31 21.66
N MET A 102 2.37 14.03 21.37
CA MET A 102 2.18 12.99 22.37
C MET A 102 3.47 12.28 22.76
N THR A 103 4.44 12.21 21.85
CA THR A 103 5.69 11.44 22.04
C THR A 103 6.94 12.22 21.57
N PRO A 104 7.17 13.45 22.08
CA PRO A 104 8.20 14.37 21.56
C PRO A 104 9.64 13.85 21.69
N LYS A 105 9.87 12.82 22.50
CA LYS A 105 11.20 12.19 22.69
C LYS A 105 11.41 10.95 21.81
N LEU A 106 10.44 10.56 20.99
CA LEU A 106 10.49 9.35 20.17
C LEU A 106 11.45 9.48 18.98
N ILE A 107 11.40 10.63 18.30
CA ILE A 107 12.15 10.94 17.07
C ILE A 107 12.75 12.33 17.22
N GLU A 108 13.92 12.57 16.62
CA GLU A 108 14.53 13.91 16.58
C GLU A 108 13.59 14.94 15.94
N PRO A 109 13.39 16.13 16.55
CA PRO A 109 12.52 17.17 15.99
C PRO A 109 12.88 17.56 14.55
N ALA A 110 14.17 17.56 14.21
CA ALA A 110 14.64 17.83 12.85
C ALA A 110 14.13 16.79 11.83
N TYR A 111 14.08 15.51 12.20
CA TYR A 111 13.57 14.45 11.33
C TYR A 111 12.05 14.56 11.18
N LEU A 112 11.32 14.88 12.26
CA LEU A 112 9.88 15.13 12.19
C LEU A 112 9.54 16.35 11.32
N GLU A 113 10.35 17.40 11.39
CA GLU A 113 10.20 18.60 10.56
C GLU A 113 10.49 18.30 9.07
N LEU A 114 11.54 17.55 8.79
CA LEU A 114 11.86 17.06 7.44
C LEU A 114 10.71 16.21 6.89
N ALA A 115 10.23 15.22 7.66
CA ALA A 115 9.13 14.34 7.27
C ALA A 115 7.85 15.15 7.00
N LYS A 116 7.50 16.09 7.88
CA LYS A 116 6.36 17.00 7.70
C LYS A 116 6.46 17.77 6.37
N ASN A 117 7.59 18.39 6.10
CA ASN A 117 7.78 19.21 4.90
C ASN A 117 7.75 18.35 3.62
N PHE A 118 8.38 17.16 3.67
CA PHE A 118 8.35 16.21 2.57
C PHE A 118 6.92 15.73 2.27
N LEU A 119 6.15 15.39 3.30
CA LEU A 119 4.76 14.95 3.15
C LEU A 119 3.85 16.08 2.63
N PHE A 120 4.02 17.33 3.08
CA PHE A 120 3.27 18.47 2.53
C PHE A 120 3.60 18.72 1.07
N ALA A 121 4.89 18.69 0.69
CA ALA A 121 5.31 18.85 -0.70
C ALA A 121 4.73 17.74 -1.60
N GLY A 122 4.81 16.48 -1.15
CA GLY A 122 4.22 15.34 -1.85
C GLY A 122 2.70 15.43 -1.97
N LEU A 123 2.01 15.86 -0.90
CA LEU A 123 0.57 16.07 -0.90
C LEU A 123 0.16 17.15 -1.90
N PHE A 124 0.81 18.32 -1.86
CA PHE A 124 0.54 19.42 -2.78
C PHE A 124 0.78 19.00 -4.24
N PHE A 125 1.90 18.34 -4.51
CA PHE A 125 2.24 17.86 -5.84
C PHE A 125 1.20 16.87 -6.38
N ASN A 126 0.82 15.86 -5.60
CA ASN A 126 -0.16 14.87 -6.04
C ASN A 126 -1.58 15.44 -6.13
N ALA A 127 -1.96 16.37 -5.25
CA ALA A 127 -3.24 17.07 -5.34
C ALA A 127 -3.31 17.94 -6.60
N ALA A 128 -2.24 18.65 -6.94
CA ALA A 128 -2.16 19.43 -8.19
C ALA A 128 -2.28 18.53 -9.43
N LEU A 129 -1.62 17.36 -9.44
CA LEU A 129 -1.76 16.38 -10.51
C LEU A 129 -3.18 15.79 -10.60
N LEU A 130 -3.81 15.51 -9.45
CA LEU A 130 -5.17 15.04 -9.37
C LEU A 130 -6.15 16.07 -9.95
N LEU A 131 -6.04 17.33 -9.54
CA LEU A 131 -6.84 18.44 -10.07
C LEU A 131 -6.61 18.64 -11.57
N ALA A 132 -5.35 18.63 -12.02
CA ALA A 132 -5.00 18.75 -13.43
C ALA A 132 -5.49 17.55 -14.27
N SER A 133 -5.70 16.39 -13.65
CA SER A 133 -6.26 15.20 -14.29
C SER A 133 -7.80 15.22 -14.40
N GLY A 134 -8.48 16.20 -13.80
CA GLY A 134 -9.95 16.28 -13.81
C GLY A 134 -10.64 15.30 -12.86
N TRP A 135 -9.87 14.61 -12.00
CA TRP A 135 -10.39 13.67 -10.99
C TRP A 135 -11.34 12.61 -11.59
N HIS A 136 -10.91 11.98 -12.68
CA HIS A 136 -11.70 10.92 -13.32
C HIS A 136 -11.74 9.66 -12.43
N VAL A 137 -12.75 9.58 -11.56
CA VAL A 137 -13.04 8.39 -10.72
C VAL A 137 -13.79 7.33 -11.54
N VAL A 138 -14.68 7.77 -12.43
CA VAL A 138 -15.50 6.94 -13.33
C VAL A 138 -15.62 7.68 -14.66
N HIS A 139 -15.43 6.99 -15.78
CA HIS A 139 -15.81 7.54 -17.08
C HIS A 139 -17.33 7.46 -17.17
N GLU A 140 -18.04 8.57 -17.35
CA GLU A 140 -19.49 8.50 -17.56
C GLU A 140 -19.72 7.89 -18.95
N ALA A 141 -20.03 6.58 -19.00
CA ALA A 141 -20.55 5.96 -20.20
C ALA A 141 -21.93 6.57 -20.49
N VAL A 142 -22.28 6.68 -21.77
CA VAL A 142 -23.56 7.22 -22.28
C VAL A 142 -24.81 6.57 -21.63
N SER A 143 -24.65 5.47 -20.88
CA SER A 143 -25.69 4.71 -20.18
C SER A 143 -25.60 4.70 -18.63
N GLY A 144 -24.81 5.57 -18.00
CA GLY A 144 -24.93 5.87 -16.56
C GLY A 144 -24.17 4.98 -15.56
N THR A 145 -23.47 3.91 -15.97
CA THR A 145 -22.46 3.21 -15.14
C THR A 145 -21.41 2.50 -16.00
N THR A 146 -20.13 2.46 -15.57
CA THR A 146 -19.09 1.60 -16.18
C THR A 146 -18.91 0.26 -15.47
N LEU A 147 -19.79 -0.07 -14.52
CA LEU A 147 -19.72 -1.32 -13.79
C LEU A 147 -19.94 -2.49 -14.77
N GLN A 148 -18.99 -3.40 -14.85
CA GLN A 148 -19.15 -4.61 -15.66
C GLN A 148 -20.03 -5.63 -14.93
N VAL A 149 -21.35 -5.48 -15.05
CA VAL A 149 -22.36 -6.30 -14.36
C VAL A 149 -22.19 -7.81 -14.62
N ASP A 150 -21.68 -8.17 -15.80
CA ASP A 150 -21.46 -9.57 -16.19
C ASP A 150 -20.28 -10.23 -15.45
N ASN A 151 -19.36 -9.45 -14.87
CA ASN A 151 -18.18 -9.97 -14.17
C ASN A 151 -18.45 -10.23 -12.68
N ARG A 152 -19.56 -10.89 -12.33
CA ARG A 152 -20.01 -11.06 -10.93
C ARG A 152 -18.94 -11.60 -9.98
N LEU A 153 -18.24 -12.66 -10.38
CA LEU A 153 -17.18 -13.27 -9.56
C LEU A 153 -16.01 -12.31 -9.36
N GLY A 154 -15.54 -11.65 -10.43
CA GLY A 154 -14.44 -10.70 -10.32
C GLY A 154 -14.82 -9.48 -9.48
N ASN A 155 -16.05 -8.97 -9.65
CA ASN A 155 -16.56 -7.85 -8.87
C ASN A 155 -16.64 -8.19 -7.38
N CYS A 156 -17.11 -9.39 -7.05
CA CYS A 156 -17.12 -9.89 -5.67
C CYS A 156 -15.70 -9.94 -5.09
N LEU A 157 -14.73 -10.47 -5.84
CA LEU A 157 -13.34 -10.60 -5.36
C LEU A 157 -12.66 -9.24 -5.18
N TYR A 158 -12.87 -8.27 -6.08
CA TYR A 158 -12.38 -6.90 -5.89
C TYR A 158 -12.99 -6.24 -4.64
N GLN A 159 -14.28 -6.42 -4.41
CA GLN A 159 -14.94 -5.88 -3.22
C GLN A 159 -14.45 -6.54 -1.93
N LEU A 160 -14.28 -7.86 -1.91
CA LEU A 160 -13.70 -8.57 -0.76
C LEU A 160 -12.27 -8.10 -0.48
N ASP A 161 -11.46 -7.86 -1.52
CA ASP A 161 -10.11 -7.30 -1.37
C ASP A 161 -10.12 -5.88 -0.79
N ALA A 162 -11.03 -5.03 -1.25
CA ALA A 162 -11.21 -3.68 -0.73
C ALA A 162 -11.62 -3.70 0.75
N ILE A 163 -12.60 -4.54 1.11
CA ILE A 163 -13.06 -4.71 2.49
C ILE A 163 -11.93 -5.22 3.38
N ALA A 164 -11.21 -6.25 2.95
CA ALA A 164 -10.08 -6.79 3.71
C ALA A 164 -9.00 -5.72 3.96
N SER A 165 -8.68 -4.93 2.93
CA SER A 165 -7.72 -3.82 3.01
C SER A 165 -8.14 -2.75 4.01
N ILE A 166 -9.42 -2.37 4.01
CA ILE A 166 -9.98 -1.42 4.96
C ILE A 166 -9.94 -1.99 6.37
N CYS A 167 -10.47 -3.19 6.59
CA CYS A 167 -10.53 -3.81 7.92
C CYS A 167 -9.14 -3.96 8.54
N ILE A 168 -8.18 -4.49 7.77
CA ILE A 168 -6.80 -4.66 8.23
C ILE A 168 -6.14 -3.30 8.45
N GLY A 169 -6.28 -2.37 7.51
CA GLY A 169 -5.70 -1.03 7.62
C GLY A 169 -6.23 -0.24 8.82
N VAL A 170 -7.55 -0.23 9.03
CA VAL A 170 -8.18 0.42 10.18
C VAL A 170 -7.74 -0.23 11.48
N ALA A 171 -7.72 -1.56 11.58
CA ALA A 171 -7.26 -2.25 12.79
C ALA A 171 -5.81 -1.87 13.15
N TRP A 172 -4.92 -1.75 12.15
CA TRP A 172 -3.55 -1.28 12.35
C TRP A 172 -3.45 0.22 12.63
N LEU A 173 -4.40 1.05 12.20
CA LEU A 173 -4.42 2.47 12.55
C LEU A 173 -4.88 2.70 13.99
N THR A 174 -5.87 1.93 14.45
CA THR A 174 -6.52 2.16 15.74
C THR A 174 -5.88 1.36 16.86
N PHE A 175 -5.50 0.10 16.60
CA PHE A 175 -5.13 -0.86 17.64
C PHE A 175 -3.83 -1.66 17.38
N PRO A 176 -2.69 -1.07 16.95
CA PRO A 176 -1.45 -1.82 16.72
C PRO A 176 -1.00 -2.69 17.90
N LYS A 177 -0.99 -2.12 19.12
CA LYS A 177 -0.52 -2.82 20.32
C LYS A 177 -1.41 -4.00 20.68
N TRP A 178 -2.72 -3.87 20.50
CA TRP A 178 -3.68 -4.95 20.71
C TRP A 178 -3.52 -6.05 19.65
N LEU A 179 -3.32 -5.68 18.38
CA LEU A 179 -3.06 -6.66 17.33
C LEU A 179 -1.78 -7.46 17.64
N LEU A 180 -0.72 -6.79 18.06
CA LEU A 180 0.55 -7.44 18.42
C LEU A 180 0.49 -8.14 19.78
N HIS A 181 -0.57 -7.92 20.56
CA HIS A 181 -0.70 -8.52 21.89
C HIS A 181 -0.69 -10.04 21.79
N ARG A 182 0.10 -10.68 22.66
CA ARG A 182 0.36 -12.14 22.67
C ARG A 182 1.07 -12.68 21.42
N GLN A 183 1.34 -11.88 20.39
CA GLN A 183 2.18 -12.28 19.24
C GLN A 183 3.66 -12.00 19.47
N VAL A 184 3.99 -11.05 20.36
CA VAL A 184 5.36 -10.61 20.63
C VAL A 184 5.77 -10.94 22.06
N THR A 185 7.08 -11.02 22.28
CA THR A 185 7.73 -11.24 23.58
C THR A 185 8.44 -9.99 24.11
N VAL A 186 8.57 -8.97 23.27
CA VAL A 186 9.16 -7.66 23.63
C VAL A 186 8.10 -6.70 24.18
N PRO A 187 8.47 -5.76 25.06
CA PRO A 187 7.57 -4.71 25.50
C PRO A 187 7.21 -3.79 24.32
N LEU A 188 5.91 -3.62 24.09
CA LEU A 188 5.40 -2.73 23.05
C LEU A 188 5.30 -1.29 23.55
N ASP A 189 5.77 -0.37 22.71
CA ASP A 189 5.83 1.06 23.01
C ASP A 189 5.31 1.91 21.84
N GLU A 190 5.53 3.22 21.88
CA GLU A 190 4.99 4.16 20.91
C GLU A 190 5.68 4.11 19.54
N SER A 191 6.93 3.62 19.41
CA SER A 191 7.57 3.43 18.10
C SER A 191 6.97 2.23 17.37
N HIS A 192 6.70 1.14 18.08
CA HIS A 192 5.94 0.02 17.51
C HIS A 192 4.57 0.48 16.99
N GLU A 193 3.90 1.30 17.79
CA GLU A 193 2.59 1.85 17.46
C GLU A 193 2.66 2.74 16.22
N LEU A 194 3.66 3.62 16.12
CA LEU A 194 3.87 4.47 14.94
C LEU A 194 4.13 3.64 13.68
N CYS A 195 5.03 2.65 13.74
CA CYS A 195 5.30 1.76 12.60
C CYS A 195 4.04 1.01 12.16
N GLY A 196 3.28 0.46 13.11
CA GLY A 196 2.02 -0.22 12.84
C GLY A 196 0.99 0.69 12.19
N ARG A 197 0.86 1.94 12.66
CA ARG A 197 -0.07 2.92 12.09
C ARG A 197 0.31 3.36 10.67
N ILE A 198 1.61 3.52 10.39
CA ILE A 198 2.08 3.82 9.01
C ILE A 198 1.71 2.66 8.07
N MET A 199 1.95 1.42 8.49
CA MET A 199 1.54 0.23 7.72
C MET A 199 0.02 0.18 7.53
N GLY A 200 -0.75 0.53 8.56
CA GLY A 200 -2.21 0.64 8.50
C GLY A 200 -2.70 1.69 7.50
N ALA A 201 -2.04 2.85 7.45
CA ALA A 201 -2.32 3.92 6.47
C ALA A 201 -2.14 3.44 5.03
N LEU A 202 -1.10 2.65 4.75
CA LEU A 202 -0.86 2.09 3.43
C LEU A 202 -1.89 1.00 3.08
N PHE A 203 -2.25 0.15 4.04
CA PHE A 203 -3.28 -0.88 3.82
C PHE A 203 -4.63 -0.27 3.51
N VAL A 204 -5.09 0.70 4.32
CA VAL A 204 -6.41 1.31 4.10
C VAL A 204 -6.43 1.92 2.71
N THR A 205 -5.44 2.72 2.33
CA THR A 205 -5.44 3.35 1.01
C THR A 205 -5.41 2.35 -0.15
N SER A 206 -4.79 1.18 0.02
CA SER A 206 -4.73 0.16 -1.03
C SER A 206 -6.10 -0.33 -1.52
N TYR A 207 -7.19 -0.13 -0.75
CA TYR A 207 -8.56 -0.43 -1.18
C TYR A 207 -8.92 0.32 -2.48
N ALA A 208 -8.38 1.53 -2.68
CA ALA A 208 -8.75 2.39 -3.79
C ALA A 208 -8.54 1.70 -5.15
N VAL A 209 -7.46 0.92 -5.29
CA VAL A 209 -7.17 0.14 -6.51
C VAL A 209 -8.27 -0.87 -6.77
N ALA A 210 -8.67 -1.65 -5.77
CA ALA A 210 -9.67 -2.70 -5.92
C ALA A 210 -11.07 -2.13 -6.19
N THR A 211 -11.47 -1.07 -5.49
CA THR A 211 -12.78 -0.43 -5.71
C THR A 211 -12.89 0.19 -7.10
N HIS A 212 -11.83 0.85 -7.59
CA HIS A 212 -11.86 1.48 -8.91
C HIS A 212 -11.74 0.44 -10.05
N ALA A 213 -11.13 -0.72 -9.81
CA ALA A 213 -11.03 -1.80 -10.80
C ALA A 213 -12.39 -2.30 -11.31
N LEU A 214 -13.47 -2.10 -10.53
CA LEU A 214 -14.85 -2.41 -10.94
C LEU A 214 -15.34 -1.56 -12.11
N HIS A 215 -14.74 -0.39 -12.28
CA HIS A 215 -15.14 0.66 -13.21
C HIS A 215 -14.19 0.82 -14.39
N TRP A 216 -13.05 0.12 -14.38
CA TRP A 216 -12.13 0.12 -15.51
C TRP A 216 -12.66 -0.77 -16.63
N GLU A 217 -12.68 -0.23 -17.84
CA GLU A 217 -13.09 -0.96 -19.03
C GLU A 217 -11.97 -1.88 -19.53
N ASP A 218 -10.73 -1.41 -19.44
CA ASP A 218 -9.54 -2.15 -19.84
C ASP A 218 -9.31 -3.34 -18.90
N LYS A 219 -9.20 -4.52 -19.51
CA LYS A 219 -8.92 -5.76 -18.79
C LYS A 219 -7.52 -5.77 -18.21
N ASP A 220 -6.53 -5.23 -18.92
CA ASP A 220 -5.15 -5.20 -18.45
C ASP A 220 -5.03 -4.29 -17.23
N ASP A 221 -5.74 -3.16 -17.20
CA ASP A 221 -5.79 -2.29 -16.02
C ASP A 221 -6.38 -3.05 -14.81
N ARG A 222 -7.48 -3.79 -15.01
CA ARG A 222 -8.06 -4.66 -13.98
C ARG A 222 -7.09 -5.74 -13.51
N MET A 223 -6.33 -6.35 -14.42
CA MET A 223 -5.33 -7.36 -14.05
C MET A 223 -4.22 -6.76 -13.16
N VAL A 224 -3.84 -5.51 -13.39
CA VAL A 224 -2.82 -4.81 -12.57
C VAL A 224 -3.29 -4.66 -11.11
N ALA A 225 -4.59 -4.47 -10.85
CA ALA A 225 -5.10 -4.44 -9.47
C ALA A 225 -4.80 -5.75 -8.72
N ILE A 226 -5.03 -6.88 -9.37
CA ILE A 226 -4.79 -8.21 -8.79
C ILE A 226 -3.29 -8.47 -8.65
N ASP A 227 -2.52 -8.16 -9.69
CA ASP A 227 -1.06 -8.33 -9.67
C ASP A 227 -0.43 -7.49 -8.55
N GLY A 228 -0.90 -6.25 -8.36
CA GLY A 228 -0.49 -5.39 -7.25
C GLY A 228 -0.80 -5.99 -5.88
N ARG A 229 -2.00 -6.58 -5.71
CA ARG A 229 -2.34 -7.29 -4.47
C ARG A 229 -1.46 -8.51 -4.24
N VAL A 230 -1.21 -9.32 -5.28
CA VAL A 230 -0.32 -10.49 -5.19
C VAL A 230 1.07 -10.07 -4.73
N VAL A 231 1.64 -9.02 -5.32
CA VAL A 231 2.95 -8.48 -4.91
C VAL A 231 2.91 -8.04 -3.44
N CYS A 232 1.89 -7.29 -3.03
CA CYS A 232 1.71 -6.86 -1.64
C CYS A 232 1.68 -8.06 -0.67
N CYS A 233 0.80 -9.01 -0.93
CA CYS A 233 0.61 -10.19 -0.09
C CYS A 233 1.88 -11.05 0.00
N LEU A 234 2.61 -11.25 -1.11
CA LEU A 234 3.88 -11.97 -1.11
C LEU A 234 4.96 -11.26 -0.29
N CYS A 235 5.09 -9.93 -0.42
CA CYS A 235 6.02 -9.15 0.38
C CYS A 235 5.69 -9.25 1.88
N ILE A 236 4.42 -9.12 2.26
CA ILE A 236 4.02 -9.20 3.67
C ILE A 236 4.20 -10.63 4.21
N LEU A 237 3.77 -11.66 3.47
CA LEU A 237 3.89 -13.04 3.91
C LEU A 237 5.37 -13.45 4.08
N SER A 238 6.23 -13.07 3.14
CA SER A 238 7.67 -13.30 3.27
C SER A 238 8.26 -12.55 4.47
N ALA A 239 7.83 -11.32 4.73
CA ALA A 239 8.24 -10.57 5.92
C ALA A 239 7.79 -11.24 7.23
N GLN A 240 6.57 -11.76 7.28
CA GLN A 240 6.01 -12.48 8.43
C GLN A 240 6.80 -13.76 8.72
N VAL A 241 6.97 -14.62 7.71
CA VAL A 241 7.73 -15.87 7.83
C VAL A 241 9.19 -15.59 8.20
N TRP A 242 9.83 -14.64 7.53
CA TRP A 242 11.20 -14.24 7.85
C TRP A 242 11.34 -13.80 9.30
N SER A 243 10.42 -12.96 9.78
CA SER A 243 10.51 -12.41 11.14
C SER A 243 10.29 -13.48 12.21
N GLN A 244 9.44 -14.47 11.94
CA GLN A 244 9.27 -15.63 12.81
C GLN A 244 10.54 -16.47 12.95
N LEU A 245 11.37 -16.55 11.90
CA LEU A 245 12.58 -17.37 11.88
C LEU A 245 13.82 -16.60 12.32
N ALA A 246 13.95 -15.34 11.90
CA ALA A 246 15.14 -14.52 12.12
C ALA A 246 15.12 -13.80 13.47
N TYR A 247 13.93 -13.53 14.04
CA TYR A 247 13.77 -12.75 15.27
C TYR A 247 13.02 -13.55 16.33
N LEU A 248 13.43 -14.80 16.54
CA LEU A 248 12.78 -15.75 17.46
C LEU A 248 12.64 -15.21 18.90
N GLU A 249 13.56 -14.34 19.33
CA GLU A 249 13.51 -13.74 20.66
C GLU A 249 12.47 -12.62 20.79
N SER A 250 12.01 -12.06 19.67
CA SER A 250 11.02 -10.96 19.63
C SER A 250 9.58 -11.43 19.35
N TRP A 251 9.43 -12.64 18.79
CA TRP A 251 8.14 -13.19 18.37
C TRP A 251 7.77 -14.45 19.13
N SER A 252 6.52 -14.53 19.58
CA SER A 252 5.96 -15.72 20.20
C SER A 252 5.32 -16.64 19.16
N GLY A 253 4.89 -17.84 19.58
CA GLY A 253 4.07 -18.71 18.72
C GLY A 253 2.73 -18.08 18.29
N GLY A 254 2.27 -17.01 18.94
CA GLY A 254 1.06 -16.28 18.55
C GLY A 254 1.18 -15.57 17.19
N HIS A 255 2.40 -15.30 16.72
CA HIS A 255 2.66 -14.69 15.42
C HIS A 255 2.13 -15.52 14.23
N TRP A 256 1.98 -16.84 14.40
CA TRP A 256 1.39 -17.71 13.38
C TRP A 256 -0.05 -17.35 13.01
N VAL A 257 -0.77 -16.61 13.86
CA VAL A 257 -2.07 -16.04 13.52
C VAL A 257 -1.94 -15.03 12.37
N GLY A 258 -0.97 -14.11 12.45
CA GLY A 258 -0.66 -13.14 11.39
C GLY A 258 -0.21 -13.83 10.10
N ILE A 259 0.68 -14.84 10.22
CA ILE A 259 1.13 -15.65 9.07
C ILE A 259 -0.06 -16.35 8.40
N SER A 260 -0.98 -16.92 9.17
CA SER A 260 -2.15 -17.63 8.63
C SER A 260 -3.10 -16.69 7.88
N LEU A 261 -3.33 -15.49 8.42
CA LEU A 261 -4.15 -14.45 7.77
C LEU A 261 -3.55 -14.06 6.41
N PHE A 262 -2.27 -13.71 6.37
CA PHE A 262 -1.62 -13.29 5.12
C PHE A 262 -1.38 -14.45 4.17
N SER A 263 -1.22 -15.69 4.66
CA SER A 263 -1.20 -16.89 3.81
C SER A 263 -2.53 -17.06 3.10
N THR A 264 -3.65 -16.95 3.83
CA THR A 264 -5.00 -17.06 3.28
C THR A 264 -5.24 -15.98 2.21
N TRP A 265 -4.91 -14.72 2.52
CA TRP A 265 -5.08 -13.63 1.55
C TRP A 265 -4.21 -13.83 0.31
N THR A 266 -2.95 -14.25 0.48
CA THR A 266 -2.04 -14.56 -0.63
C THR A 266 -2.61 -15.66 -1.53
N VAL A 267 -3.08 -16.77 -0.95
CA VAL A 267 -3.66 -17.90 -1.70
C VAL A 267 -4.87 -17.43 -2.50
N ILE A 268 -5.78 -16.67 -1.89
CA ILE A 268 -6.97 -16.13 -2.57
C ILE A 268 -6.55 -15.25 -3.76
N SER A 269 -5.59 -14.34 -3.59
CA SER A 269 -5.13 -13.45 -4.66
C SER A 269 -4.44 -14.22 -5.80
N VAL A 270 -3.62 -15.23 -5.49
CA VAL A 270 -2.94 -16.06 -6.49
C VAL A 270 -3.94 -16.93 -7.25
N VAL A 271 -4.86 -17.60 -6.54
CA VAL A 271 -5.92 -18.41 -7.17
C VAL A 271 -6.77 -17.56 -8.10
N TYR A 272 -7.13 -16.34 -7.67
CA TYR A 272 -7.88 -15.42 -8.52
C TYR A 272 -7.11 -15.04 -9.79
N ARG A 273 -5.81 -14.73 -9.65
CA ARG A 273 -4.95 -14.44 -10.79
C ARG A 273 -4.87 -15.61 -11.78
N LEU A 274 -4.71 -16.84 -11.28
CA LEU A 274 -4.66 -18.06 -12.09
C LEU A 274 -5.99 -18.31 -12.81
N ALA A 275 -7.13 -18.14 -12.11
CA ALA A 275 -8.45 -18.31 -12.68
C ALA A 275 -8.70 -17.37 -13.87
N LEU A 276 -8.25 -16.11 -13.78
CA LEU A 276 -8.36 -15.15 -14.88
C LEU A 276 -7.42 -15.46 -16.06
N LEU A 277 -6.22 -15.99 -15.79
CA LEU A 277 -5.33 -16.46 -16.85
C LEU A 277 -5.97 -17.61 -17.65
N CYS A 278 -6.55 -18.59 -16.95
CA CYS A 278 -7.20 -19.73 -17.59
C CYS A 278 -8.40 -19.30 -18.46
N LYS A 279 -9.26 -18.39 -17.96
CA LYS A 279 -10.37 -17.83 -18.76
C LYS A 279 -9.90 -17.05 -19.99
N THR A 280 -8.73 -16.42 -19.92
CA THR A 280 -8.18 -15.64 -21.04
C THR A 280 -7.64 -16.55 -22.14
N LYS A 281 -7.01 -17.67 -21.78
CA LYS A 281 -6.56 -18.68 -22.75
C LYS A 281 -7.73 -19.39 -23.43
N ALA A 282 -8.78 -19.72 -22.68
CA ALA A 282 -9.96 -20.39 -23.21
C ALA A 282 -10.77 -19.56 -24.22
N LYS A 283 -10.71 -18.22 -24.17
CA LYS A 283 -11.34 -17.33 -25.17
C LYS A 283 -10.51 -17.14 -26.45
N LYS A 284 -9.25 -17.60 -26.48
CA LYS A 284 -8.35 -17.48 -27.64
C LYS A 284 -8.22 -18.76 -28.46
N LEU A 285 -8.82 -19.85 -27.97
CA LEU A 285 -9.00 -21.13 -28.67
C LEU A 285 -10.41 -21.16 -29.28
#